data_AF-A0A1V5NVH6-F1
#
_entry.id   AF-A0A1V5NVH6-F1
#
_cell.length_a   1.000
_cell.length_b   1.000
_cell.length_c   1.000
_cell.angle_alpha   90.00
_cell.angle_beta   90.00
_cell.angle_gamma   90.00
#
_symmetry.space_group_name_H-M   'P 1'
#
loop_
_entity.id
_entity.type
_entity.pdbx_description
1 polymer ?
#
loop_
_entity_poly.entity_id
_entity_poly.type
_entity_poly.pdbx_seq_one_letter_code
_entity_poly.pdbx_strand_id
1 'polypeptide(L)'
;MNRSRIRHPLVLALIAVAACAAVASALTSIMAGDMEITSRLMTFENNIYVAKGGIKATRADSTLTADRGIYDRTLELVKAIDNVVVTQPGSTLTSDYLEAYVKEDRMLAKGNPKLERIVERESRDETGVMTKKKSRVLLTCNEVEAFNKENRFLAKGNVHVIEIPFREGETPEEAKENEKDPTSDLVCDTLELFSSEDKAIARTDVVIKTKTLKATGDKAIYLDRENRMIIVGHAHAWQTSKESAGAEEQVSELYASKIIYYPNEDRTIAVGEVHATVYPKGQRGPDDEKGKRKERKKKKKARDETGTASGTAEPAEEPETTGEAGEEAAIVEAGPDSADESATQLSPPEDLPPGDYTPVGGDTGGESPE
;
A
#
# COMPACT_ATOMS: atom_id res chain seq x y z
N MET A 1 -27.40 -84.00 26.29
CA MET A 1 -27.88 -83.83 24.90
C MET A 1 -26.76 -83.23 24.09
N ASN A 2 -26.30 -84.02 23.12
CA ASN A 2 -24.96 -83.97 22.55
C ASN A 2 -25.00 -83.45 21.10
N ARG A 3 -23.95 -82.69 20.77
CA ARG A 3 -23.45 -82.18 19.49
C ARG A 3 -23.91 -82.88 18.19
N SER A 4 -24.22 -82.06 17.18
CA SER A 4 -24.34 -82.37 15.74
C SER A 4 -23.87 -81.10 14.98
N ARG A 5 -22.64 -80.97 14.44
CA ARG A 5 -22.03 -81.42 13.16
C ARG A 5 -22.75 -80.97 11.87
N ILE A 6 -21.90 -80.65 10.85
CA ILE A 6 -22.12 -80.46 9.38
C ILE A 6 -22.00 -78.97 8.97
N ARG A 7 -21.17 -78.48 8.02
CA ARG A 7 -20.13 -78.97 7.08
C ARG A 7 -19.35 -77.72 6.56
N HIS A 8 -18.05 -77.86 6.25
CA HIS A 8 -17.28 -76.91 5.40
C HIS A 8 -17.62 -77.11 3.90
N PRO A 9 -17.41 -76.09 3.04
CA PRO A 9 -16.14 -75.97 2.28
C PRO A 9 -15.61 -74.51 2.22
N LEU A 10 -14.34 -74.26 2.50
CA LEU A 10 -13.26 -74.14 1.50
C LEU A 10 -13.51 -73.05 0.43
N VAL A 11 -13.11 -71.81 0.74
CA VAL A 11 -12.68 -70.83 -0.28
C VAL A 11 -11.33 -70.28 0.18
N LEU A 12 -10.30 -70.64 -0.58
CA LEU A 12 -8.93 -70.19 -0.47
C LEU A 12 -8.81 -68.95 -1.38
N ALA A 13 -8.56 -67.78 -0.83
CA ALA A 13 -8.20 -66.60 -1.63
C ALA A 13 -7.20 -65.72 -0.85
N LEU A 14 -5.93 -65.95 -1.18
CA LEU A 14 -4.82 -65.01 -1.24
C LEU A 14 -4.98 -63.70 -0.43
N ILE A 15 -4.40 -63.67 0.77
CA ILE A 15 -4.03 -62.41 1.42
C ILE A 15 -2.81 -61.87 0.68
N ALA A 16 -3.05 -60.98 -0.29
CA ALA A 16 -2.01 -60.09 -0.78
C ALA A 16 -1.71 -59.07 0.33
N VAL A 17 -0.68 -59.33 1.14
CA VAL A 17 -0.07 -58.32 1.99
C VAL A 17 0.63 -57.33 1.05
N ALA A 18 -0.12 -56.35 0.57
CA ALA A 18 0.45 -55.14 0.02
C ALA A 18 1.09 -54.39 1.18
N ALA A 19 2.38 -54.63 1.40
CA ALA A 19 3.21 -53.77 2.21
C ALA A 19 3.28 -52.41 1.51
N CYS A 20 2.34 -51.52 1.84
CA CYS A 20 2.53 -50.09 1.62
C CYS A 20 3.74 -49.68 2.47
N ALA A 21 4.92 -49.69 1.84
CA ALA A 21 6.07 -48.97 2.35
C ALA A 21 5.74 -47.47 2.26
N ALA A 22 4.96 -46.98 3.23
CA ALA A 22 4.96 -45.57 3.56
C ALA A 22 6.40 -45.25 3.95
N VAL A 23 7.13 -44.59 3.06
CA VAL A 23 8.42 -44.01 3.39
C VAL A 23 8.10 -42.91 4.40
N ALA A 24 8.09 -43.29 5.68
CA ALA A 24 8.05 -42.36 6.79
C ALA A 24 9.39 -41.62 6.76
N SER A 25 9.48 -40.56 5.96
CA SER A 25 10.56 -39.60 6.06
C SER A 25 10.47 -38.99 7.46
N ALA A 26 11.37 -39.41 8.35
CA ALA A 26 11.41 -38.94 9.72
C ALA A 26 11.59 -37.41 9.71
N LEU A 27 10.55 -36.69 10.13
CA LEU A 27 10.67 -35.26 10.41
C LEU A 27 11.25 -35.11 11.81
N THR A 28 12.31 -34.32 11.91
CA THR A 28 12.84 -33.85 13.19
C THR A 28 12.02 -32.65 13.66
N SER A 29 11.64 -32.61 14.95
CA SER A 29 10.87 -31.51 15.55
C SER A 29 11.57 -31.01 16.81
N ILE A 30 11.55 -29.69 17.02
CA ILE A 30 12.05 -28.99 18.22
C ILE A 30 11.08 -27.89 18.63
N MET A 31 11.18 -27.44 19.89
CA MET A 31 10.43 -26.29 20.41
C MET A 31 11.33 -25.07 20.59
N ALA A 32 10.87 -23.91 20.12
CA ALA A 32 11.47 -22.59 20.30
C ALA A 32 10.44 -21.67 20.99
N GLY A 33 10.40 -21.70 22.32
CA GLY A 33 9.28 -21.14 23.07
C GLY A 33 7.99 -21.91 22.73
N ASP A 34 6.96 -21.19 22.28
CA ASP A 34 5.68 -21.78 21.83
C ASP A 34 5.67 -22.19 20.36
N MET A 35 6.82 -22.08 19.68
CA MET A 35 6.95 -22.39 18.25
C MET A 35 7.47 -23.82 18.08
N GLU A 36 6.72 -24.63 17.34
CA GLU A 36 7.18 -25.95 16.90
C GLU A 36 7.90 -25.82 15.55
N ILE A 37 9.17 -26.25 15.47
CA ILE A 37 9.98 -26.20 14.24
C ILE A 37 10.24 -27.62 13.77
N THR A 38 9.78 -27.94 12.56
CA THR A 38 9.98 -29.24 11.92
C THR A 38 10.88 -29.13 10.68
N SER A 39 11.70 -30.15 10.43
CA SER A 39 12.55 -30.22 9.23
C SER A 39 12.96 -31.66 8.91
N ARG A 40 13.44 -31.90 7.67
CA ARG A 40 13.97 -33.21 7.24
C ARG A 40 15.31 -33.54 7.88
N LEU A 41 16.16 -32.54 8.09
CA LEU A 41 17.46 -32.69 8.71
C LEU A 41 17.67 -31.55 9.70
N MET A 42 18.02 -31.89 10.93
CA MET A 42 18.35 -30.92 11.95
C MET A 42 19.62 -31.32 12.68
N THR A 43 20.51 -30.36 12.83
CA THR A 43 21.76 -30.49 13.58
C THR A 43 21.74 -29.53 14.74
N PHE A 44 22.32 -29.93 15.88
CA PHE A 44 22.41 -29.10 17.07
C PHE A 44 23.86 -29.04 17.52
N GLU A 45 24.41 -27.83 17.54
CA GLU A 45 25.78 -27.57 17.98
C GLU A 45 25.85 -26.18 18.60
N ASN A 46 26.59 -26.03 19.71
CA ASN A 46 26.83 -24.73 20.35
C ASN A 46 25.54 -23.94 20.64
N ASN A 47 24.47 -24.62 21.07
CA ASN A 47 23.16 -24.04 21.37
C ASN A 47 22.40 -23.49 20.14
N ILE A 48 22.84 -23.87 18.94
CA ILE A 48 22.25 -23.48 17.67
C ILE A 48 21.69 -24.72 16.97
N TYR A 49 20.42 -24.66 16.59
CA TYR A 49 19.83 -25.61 15.67
C TYR A 49 19.98 -25.11 14.24
N VAL A 50 20.46 -25.97 13.34
CA VAL A 50 20.48 -25.72 11.91
C VAL A 50 19.61 -26.77 11.22
N ALA A 51 18.57 -26.30 10.55
CA ALA A 51 17.55 -27.09 9.88
C ALA A 51 17.70 -26.96 8.36
N LYS A 52 17.66 -28.09 7.64
CA LYS A 52 17.88 -28.18 6.18
C LYS A 52 16.88 -29.13 5.54
N GLY A 53 16.61 -28.89 4.26
CA GLY A 53 15.70 -29.73 3.45
C GLY A 53 14.24 -29.34 3.62
N GLY A 54 13.98 -28.05 3.80
CA GLY A 54 12.66 -27.51 4.13
C GLY A 54 12.47 -27.42 5.64
N ILE A 55 12.03 -26.26 6.08
CA ILE A 55 11.57 -26.03 7.46
C ILE A 55 10.10 -25.68 7.43
N LYS A 56 9.39 -26.08 8.48
CA LYS A 56 8.07 -25.56 8.81
C LYS A 56 8.04 -25.24 10.29
N ALA A 57 7.83 -23.98 10.62
CA ALA A 57 7.65 -23.52 11.99
C ALA A 57 6.20 -23.09 12.20
N THR A 58 5.57 -23.55 13.27
CA THR A 58 4.17 -23.22 13.60
C THR A 58 4.08 -22.62 14.99
N ARG A 59 3.35 -21.51 15.11
CA ARG A 59 3.03 -20.85 16.39
C ARG A 59 1.62 -20.30 16.31
N ALA A 60 0.74 -20.76 17.21
CA ALA A 60 -0.68 -20.42 17.18
C ALA A 60 -1.31 -20.67 15.79
N ASP A 61 -1.82 -19.62 15.14
CA ASP A 61 -2.43 -19.60 13.81
C ASP A 61 -1.44 -19.23 12.69
N SER A 62 -0.17 -19.03 13.03
CA SER A 62 0.89 -18.68 12.09
C SER A 62 1.70 -19.89 11.67
N THR A 63 1.96 -20.02 10.37
CA THR A 63 2.89 -20.99 9.80
C THR A 63 3.98 -20.27 9.02
N LEU A 64 5.24 -20.59 9.29
CA LEU A 64 6.40 -20.16 8.53
C LEU A 64 6.99 -21.38 7.80
N THR A 65 7.32 -21.23 6.51
CA THR A 65 8.08 -22.21 5.73
C THR A 65 9.27 -21.54 5.06
N ALA A 66 10.37 -22.26 4.90
CA ALA A 66 11.55 -21.84 4.12
C ALA A 66 12.39 -23.07 3.74
N ASP A 67 13.43 -22.90 2.93
CA ASP A 67 14.32 -24.02 2.58
C ASP A 67 15.25 -24.40 3.73
N ARG A 68 15.65 -23.41 4.53
CA ARG A 68 16.62 -23.53 5.62
C ARG A 68 16.21 -22.68 6.81
N GLY A 69 16.57 -23.18 7.99
CA GLY A 69 16.31 -22.49 9.26
C GLY A 69 17.52 -22.53 10.18
N ILE A 70 17.69 -21.46 10.96
CA ILE A 70 18.62 -21.43 12.09
C ILE A 70 17.83 -20.97 13.31
N TYR A 71 17.96 -21.68 14.42
CA TYR A 71 17.43 -21.23 15.70
C TYR A 71 18.57 -21.16 16.73
N ASP A 72 18.93 -19.95 17.12
CA ASP A 72 19.88 -19.69 18.20
C ASP A 72 19.11 -19.58 19.52
N ARG A 73 19.31 -20.54 20.43
CA ARG A 73 18.63 -20.57 21.74
C ARG A 73 19.15 -19.53 22.71
N THR A 74 20.39 -19.06 22.54
CA THR A 74 20.99 -18.06 23.44
C THR A 74 20.38 -16.70 23.16
N LEU A 75 20.31 -16.36 21.88
CA LEU A 75 19.72 -15.11 21.39
C LEU A 75 18.19 -15.19 21.30
N GLU A 76 17.62 -16.40 21.30
CA GLU A 76 16.22 -16.66 20.95
C GLU A 76 15.84 -16.02 19.61
N LEU A 77 16.67 -16.32 18.61
CA LEU A 77 16.58 -15.77 17.26
C LEU A 77 16.34 -16.90 16.26
N VAL A 78 15.24 -16.79 15.52
CA VAL A 78 14.93 -17.70 14.40
C VAL A 78 15.26 -16.99 13.09
N LYS A 79 16.04 -17.64 12.23
CA LYS A 79 16.34 -17.19 10.87
C LYS A 79 15.75 -18.17 9.88
N ALA A 80 14.95 -17.68 8.96
CA ALA A 80 14.42 -18.43 7.83
C ALA A 80 15.07 -17.90 6.55
N ILE A 81 15.57 -18.81 5.71
CA ILE A 81 16.44 -18.48 4.57
C ILE A 81 15.93 -19.21 3.35
N ASP A 82 15.81 -18.46 2.26
CA ASP A 82 15.35 -18.87 0.92
C ASP A 82 13.89 -19.34 0.91
N ASN A 83 13.10 -18.82 -0.05
CA ASN A 83 11.68 -19.15 -0.25
C ASN A 83 10.85 -19.03 1.04
N VAL A 84 11.06 -17.95 1.81
CA VAL A 84 10.35 -17.74 3.07
C VAL A 84 8.90 -17.38 2.77
N VAL A 85 7.98 -18.10 3.40
CA VAL A 85 6.54 -17.83 3.37
C VAL A 85 6.01 -17.88 4.81
N VAL A 86 5.37 -16.80 5.24
CA VAL A 86 4.63 -16.72 6.50
C VAL A 86 3.15 -16.58 6.18
N THR A 87 2.35 -17.51 6.68
CA THR A 87 0.89 -17.52 6.51
C THR A 87 0.22 -17.31 7.86
N GLN A 88 -0.71 -16.37 7.91
CA GLN A 88 -1.57 -16.05 9.04
C GLN A 88 -3.02 -15.95 8.52
N PRO A 89 -4.05 -15.93 9.40
CA PRO A 89 -5.42 -15.75 8.95
C PRO A 89 -5.58 -14.47 8.11
N GLY A 90 -5.99 -14.65 6.85
CA GLY A 90 -6.23 -13.56 5.91
C GLY A 90 -4.97 -12.86 5.39
N SER A 91 -3.75 -13.34 5.67
CA SER A 91 -2.54 -12.74 5.11
C SER A 91 -1.39 -13.72 4.86
N THR A 92 -0.59 -13.40 3.84
CA THR A 92 0.61 -14.15 3.45
C THR A 92 1.74 -13.17 3.18
N LEU A 93 2.88 -13.37 3.83
CA LEU A 93 4.13 -12.64 3.60
C LEU A 93 5.14 -13.57 2.96
N THR A 94 5.69 -13.19 1.80
CA THR A 94 6.79 -13.90 1.14
C THR A 94 8.05 -13.05 1.12
N SER A 95 9.23 -13.65 1.28
CA SER A 95 10.53 -12.96 1.22
C SER A 95 11.69 -13.94 1.00
N ASP A 96 12.90 -13.44 0.73
CA ASP A 96 14.09 -14.29 0.64
C ASP A 96 14.69 -14.62 2.02
N TYR A 97 14.50 -13.74 3.02
CA TYR A 97 15.11 -13.88 4.33
C TYR A 97 14.21 -13.29 5.42
N LEU A 98 14.10 -13.97 6.56
CA LEU A 98 13.35 -13.49 7.71
C LEU A 98 14.06 -13.80 9.02
N GLU A 99 14.11 -12.82 9.90
CA GLU A 99 14.55 -12.95 11.29
C GLU A 99 13.37 -12.71 12.23
N ALA A 100 13.15 -13.62 13.17
CA ALA A 100 12.21 -13.45 14.27
C ALA A 100 12.97 -13.41 15.60
N TYR A 101 12.95 -12.25 16.24
CA TYR A 101 13.55 -11.96 17.53
C TYR A 101 12.52 -12.26 18.62
N VAL A 102 12.56 -13.48 19.19
CA VAL A 102 11.49 -13.99 20.05
C VAL A 102 11.36 -13.16 21.35
N LYS A 103 12.47 -12.74 21.96
CA LYS A 103 12.46 -11.88 23.17
C LYS A 103 11.83 -10.51 22.92
N GLU A 104 12.16 -9.94 21.78
CA GLU A 104 11.72 -8.60 21.39
C GLU A 104 10.29 -8.60 20.88
N ASP A 105 9.79 -9.76 20.42
CA ASP A 105 8.54 -9.89 19.67
C ASP A 105 8.55 -9.01 18.41
N ARG A 106 9.68 -9.11 17.69
CA ARG A 106 10.00 -8.35 16.49
C ARG A 106 10.34 -9.29 15.34
N MET A 107 9.92 -8.93 14.14
CA MET A 107 10.28 -9.63 12.91
C MET A 107 10.91 -8.67 11.90
N LEU A 108 11.85 -9.16 11.12
CA LEU A 108 12.52 -8.46 10.03
C LEU A 108 12.52 -9.35 8.80
N ALA A 109 11.87 -8.92 7.71
CA ALA A 109 11.86 -9.60 6.43
C ALA A 109 12.60 -8.79 5.36
N LYS A 110 13.44 -9.45 4.58
CA LYS A 110 14.34 -8.88 3.57
C LYS A 110 14.34 -9.70 2.29
N GLY A 111 14.79 -9.08 1.20
CA GLY A 111 14.83 -9.71 -0.11
C GLY A 111 13.43 -9.72 -0.72
N ASN A 112 13.00 -8.53 -1.13
CA ASN A 112 11.74 -8.28 -1.82
C ASN A 112 10.48 -8.80 -1.10
N PRO A 113 10.26 -8.44 0.19
CA PRO A 113 9.05 -8.82 0.89
C PRO A 113 7.79 -8.40 0.10
N LYS A 114 6.87 -9.36 -0.07
CA LYS A 114 5.53 -9.15 -0.61
C LYS A 114 4.51 -9.63 0.43
N LEU A 115 3.67 -8.71 0.90
CA LEU A 115 2.55 -8.99 1.79
C LEU A 115 1.25 -8.95 0.99
N GLU A 116 0.50 -10.03 1.03
CA GLU A 116 -0.86 -10.13 0.52
C GLU A 116 -1.82 -10.24 1.70
N ARG A 117 -2.83 -9.38 1.75
CA ARG A 117 -3.85 -9.39 2.80
C ARG A 117 -5.24 -9.22 2.21
N ILE A 118 -6.17 -10.07 2.62
CA ILE A 118 -7.58 -9.90 2.30
C ILE A 118 -8.22 -9.05 3.40
N VAL A 119 -8.85 -7.95 3.01
CA VAL A 119 -9.51 -7.01 3.90
C VAL A 119 -10.98 -6.93 3.52
N GLU A 120 -11.86 -6.86 4.51
CA GLU A 120 -13.28 -6.62 4.32
C GLU A 120 -13.59 -5.24 4.88
N ARG A 121 -14.10 -4.34 4.04
CA ARG A 121 -14.49 -2.98 4.43
C ARG A 121 -15.95 -2.74 4.13
N GLU A 122 -16.58 -1.96 4.98
CA GLU A 122 -17.90 -1.40 4.69
C GLU A 122 -17.72 -0.19 3.79
N SER A 123 -18.36 -0.21 2.62
CA SER A 123 -18.34 0.88 1.66
C SER A 123 -19.76 1.27 1.28
N ARG A 124 -19.96 2.56 1.05
CA ARG A 124 -21.22 3.08 0.55
C ARG A 124 -21.25 2.95 -0.97
N ASP A 125 -22.26 2.29 -1.51
CA ASP A 125 -22.44 2.20 -2.95
C ASP A 125 -23.01 3.51 -3.54
N GLU A 126 -23.12 3.56 -4.87
CA GLU A 126 -23.65 4.73 -5.61
C GLU A 126 -25.10 5.07 -5.23
N THR A 127 -25.83 4.13 -4.62
CA THR A 127 -27.21 4.34 -4.15
C THR A 127 -27.30 4.73 -2.67
N GLY A 128 -26.14 4.81 -2.00
CA GLY A 128 -26.05 5.18 -0.60
C GLY A 128 -26.20 4.00 0.37
N VAL A 129 -26.27 2.76 -0.11
CA VAL A 129 -26.42 1.54 0.69
C VAL A 129 -25.05 1.04 1.15
N MET A 130 -24.96 0.65 2.42
CA MET A 130 -23.73 0.07 2.98
C MET A 130 -23.58 -1.38 2.51
N THR A 131 -22.49 -1.65 1.81
CA THR A 131 -22.14 -3.00 1.33
C THR A 131 -20.77 -3.39 1.87
N LYS A 132 -20.61 -4.66 2.22
CA LYS A 132 -19.30 -5.21 2.58
C LYS A 132 -18.55 -5.56 1.31
N LYS A 133 -17.45 -4.86 1.06
CA LYS A 133 -16.57 -5.09 -0.07
C LYS A 133 -15.31 -5.78 0.43
N LYS A 134 -15.03 -6.96 -0.12
CA LYS A 134 -13.74 -7.62 0.07
C LYS A 134 -12.74 -7.05 -0.95
N SER A 135 -11.56 -6.70 -0.48
CA SER A 135 -10.44 -6.29 -1.30
C SER A 135 -9.19 -7.04 -0.91
N ARG A 136 -8.28 -7.17 -1.87
CA ARG A 136 -6.94 -7.68 -1.65
C ARG A 136 -5.97 -6.52 -1.66
N VAL A 137 -5.24 -6.37 -0.58
CA VAL A 137 -4.15 -5.40 -0.44
C VAL A 137 -2.84 -6.13 -0.69
N LEU A 138 -2.06 -5.63 -1.65
CA LEU A 138 -0.72 -6.10 -1.93
C LEU A 138 0.28 -5.00 -1.56
N LEU A 139 1.24 -5.32 -0.71
CA LEU A 139 2.35 -4.44 -0.35
C LEU A 139 3.65 -5.09 -0.81
N THR A 140 4.47 -4.35 -1.53
CA THR A 140 5.83 -4.74 -1.93
C THR A 140 6.82 -3.67 -1.50
N CYS A 141 8.02 -4.07 -1.09
CA CYS A 141 9.10 -3.17 -0.68
C CYS A 141 10.43 -3.93 -0.58
N ASN A 142 11.49 -3.25 -0.12
CA ASN A 142 12.81 -3.86 0.07
C ASN A 142 12.95 -4.55 1.45
N GLU A 143 12.32 -3.99 2.48
CA GLU A 143 12.42 -4.45 3.87
C GLU A 143 11.10 -4.22 4.62
N VAL A 144 10.73 -5.18 5.46
CA VAL A 144 9.62 -5.08 6.41
C VAL A 144 10.12 -5.35 7.82
N GLU A 145 9.76 -4.49 8.77
CA GLU A 145 9.87 -4.74 10.21
C GLU A 145 8.48 -4.75 10.86
N ALA A 146 8.21 -5.77 11.68
CA ALA A 146 7.00 -5.85 12.49
C ALA A 146 7.38 -5.83 13.97
N PHE A 147 6.76 -4.94 14.73
CA PHE A 147 6.93 -4.76 16.17
C PHE A 147 5.60 -5.13 16.84
N ASN A 148 5.45 -6.40 17.20
CA ASN A 148 4.16 -6.94 17.65
C ASN A 148 3.69 -6.29 18.96
N LYS A 149 4.60 -6.03 19.90
CA LYS A 149 4.29 -5.32 21.16
C LYS A 149 3.74 -3.90 20.94
N GLU A 150 4.17 -3.24 19.87
CA GLU A 150 3.75 -1.88 19.52
C GLU A 150 2.54 -1.86 18.58
N ASN A 151 2.10 -3.02 18.08
CA ASN A 151 1.16 -3.13 16.95
C ASN A 151 1.58 -2.26 15.76
N ARG A 152 2.90 -2.18 15.53
CA ARG A 152 3.52 -1.32 14.54
C ARG A 152 4.18 -2.14 13.45
N PHE A 153 3.94 -1.76 12.20
CA PHE A 153 4.50 -2.39 11.02
C PHE A 153 5.17 -1.31 10.17
N LEU A 154 6.39 -1.56 9.72
CA LEU A 154 7.22 -0.60 8.99
C LEU A 154 7.73 -1.25 7.70
N ALA A 155 7.33 -0.72 6.56
CA ALA A 155 7.86 -1.07 5.25
C ALA A 155 8.82 0.02 4.77
N LYS A 156 9.95 -0.36 4.20
CA LYS A 156 11.00 0.57 3.74
C LYS A 156 11.52 0.21 2.35
N GLY A 157 11.85 1.26 1.59
CA GLY A 157 12.47 1.21 0.29
C GLY A 157 11.51 0.73 -0.79
N ASN A 158 11.27 1.57 -1.79
CA ASN A 158 10.39 1.28 -2.93
C ASN A 158 9.03 0.71 -2.49
N VAL A 159 8.40 1.32 -1.48
CA VAL A 159 7.13 0.83 -0.96
C VAL A 159 6.04 1.09 -1.98
N HIS A 160 5.37 0.02 -2.39
CA HIS A 160 4.24 0.06 -3.32
C HIS A 160 3.10 -0.74 -2.73
N VAL A 161 1.97 -0.07 -2.47
CA VAL A 161 0.76 -0.66 -1.94
C VAL A 161 -0.36 -0.48 -2.96
N ILE A 162 -0.97 -1.58 -3.37
CA ILE A 162 -2.14 -1.56 -4.25
C ILE A 162 -3.32 -2.28 -3.59
N GLU A 163 -4.50 -1.73 -3.79
CA GLU A 163 -5.76 -2.34 -3.37
C GLU A 163 -6.56 -2.75 -4.60
N ILE A 164 -6.97 -4.01 -4.65
CA ILE A 164 -7.63 -4.62 -5.79
C ILE A 164 -8.95 -5.27 -5.31
N PRO A 165 -10.04 -5.22 -6.09
CA PRO A 165 -11.26 -5.95 -5.76
C PRO A 165 -10.99 -7.46 -5.64
N PHE A 166 -11.45 -8.08 -4.55
CA PHE A 166 -11.30 -9.52 -4.35
C PHE A 166 -12.59 -10.26 -4.75
N ARG A 167 -12.46 -11.36 -5.49
CA ARG A 167 -13.56 -12.24 -5.87
C ARG A 167 -13.30 -13.65 -5.34
N GLU A 168 -14.27 -14.23 -4.64
CA GLU A 168 -14.13 -15.62 -4.17
C GLU A 168 -14.06 -16.58 -5.36
N GLY A 169 -13.06 -17.46 -5.35
CA GLY A 169 -12.83 -18.45 -6.41
C GLY A 169 -12.08 -17.92 -7.64
N GLU A 170 -11.51 -16.72 -7.60
CA GLU A 170 -10.65 -16.23 -8.69
C GLU A 170 -9.44 -17.14 -8.92
N THR A 171 -9.11 -17.36 -10.18
CA THR A 171 -7.90 -18.10 -10.56
C THR A 171 -6.65 -17.25 -10.32
N PRO A 172 -5.45 -17.85 -10.15
CA PRO A 172 -4.19 -17.10 -10.04
C PRO A 172 -3.90 -16.18 -11.23
N GLU A 173 -4.46 -16.48 -12.41
CA GLU A 173 -4.29 -15.69 -13.63
C GLU A 173 -5.19 -14.45 -13.61
N GLU A 174 -6.47 -14.61 -13.27
CA GLU A 174 -7.41 -13.49 -13.08
C GLU A 174 -6.94 -12.56 -11.96
N ALA A 175 -6.44 -13.14 -10.86
CA ALA A 175 -5.84 -12.42 -9.76
C ALA A 175 -4.72 -11.48 -10.24
N LYS A 176 -3.80 -11.98 -11.07
CA LYS A 176 -2.69 -11.19 -11.63
C LYS A 176 -3.16 -10.15 -12.65
N GLU A 177 -4.23 -10.43 -13.39
CA GLU A 177 -4.80 -9.45 -14.31
C GLU A 177 -5.41 -8.27 -13.55
N ASN A 178 -6.10 -8.52 -12.44
CA ASN A 178 -6.67 -7.48 -11.59
C ASN A 178 -5.59 -6.58 -10.95
N GLU A 179 -4.34 -7.04 -10.80
CA GLU A 179 -3.22 -6.21 -10.34
C GLU A 179 -2.88 -5.05 -11.30
N LYS A 180 -3.31 -5.11 -12.57
CA LYS A 180 -3.01 -4.08 -13.58
C LYS A 180 -3.88 -2.83 -13.48
N ASP A 181 -5.05 -2.94 -12.85
CA ASP A 181 -5.99 -1.83 -12.68
C ASP A 181 -6.45 -1.75 -11.21
N PRO A 182 -5.54 -1.35 -10.30
CA PRO A 182 -5.86 -1.28 -8.89
C PRO A 182 -6.85 -0.15 -8.59
N THR A 183 -7.70 -0.36 -7.60
CA THR A 183 -8.64 0.68 -7.11
C THR A 183 -7.96 1.79 -6.32
N SER A 184 -6.82 1.47 -5.71
CA SER A 184 -5.94 2.39 -4.99
C SER A 184 -4.50 1.97 -5.24
N ASP A 185 -3.62 2.94 -5.50
CA ASP A 185 -2.20 2.78 -5.78
C ASP A 185 -1.43 3.84 -4.96
N LEU A 186 -0.65 3.39 -3.99
CA LEU A 186 0.18 4.20 -3.11
C LEU A 186 1.65 3.83 -3.30
N VAL A 187 2.47 4.82 -3.64
CA VAL A 187 3.93 4.69 -3.72
C VAL A 187 4.57 5.66 -2.74
N CYS A 188 5.59 5.20 -2.01
CA CYS A 188 6.41 6.03 -1.11
C CYS A 188 7.74 5.32 -0.80
N ASP A 189 8.65 5.98 -0.09
CA ASP A 189 9.88 5.31 0.38
C ASP A 189 9.65 4.55 1.70
N THR A 190 8.84 5.11 2.61
CA THR A 190 8.56 4.46 3.90
C THR A 190 7.08 4.50 4.23
N LEU A 191 6.57 3.40 4.76
CA LEU A 191 5.20 3.26 5.22
C LEU A 191 5.19 2.66 6.62
N GLU A 192 4.59 3.38 7.57
CA GLU A 192 4.32 2.88 8.91
C GLU A 192 2.82 2.66 9.10
N LEU A 193 2.45 1.51 9.65
CA LEU A 193 1.08 1.15 10.00
C LEU A 193 1.01 0.92 11.51
N PHE A 194 -0.01 1.49 12.15
CA PHE A 194 -0.29 1.33 13.58
C PHE A 194 -1.67 0.71 13.72
N SER A 195 -1.73 -0.60 13.87
CA SER A 195 -3.01 -1.35 13.81
C SER A 195 -3.93 -1.04 14.99
N SER A 196 -3.41 -0.71 16.17
CA SER A 196 -4.21 -0.31 17.33
C SER A 196 -4.85 1.09 17.17
N GLU A 197 -4.21 1.94 16.37
CA GLU A 197 -4.62 3.33 16.12
C GLU A 197 -5.38 3.50 14.79
N ASP A 198 -5.52 2.43 13.99
CA ASP A 198 -6.13 2.48 12.66
C ASP A 198 -5.52 3.59 11.78
N LYS A 199 -4.19 3.70 11.84
CA LYS A 199 -3.41 4.81 11.27
C LYS A 199 -2.30 4.29 10.37
N ALA A 200 -2.14 4.92 9.21
CA ALA A 200 -1.04 4.69 8.29
C ALA A 200 -0.31 6.00 8.00
N ILE A 201 1.03 5.96 7.91
CA ILE A 201 1.88 7.11 7.63
C ILE A 201 2.85 6.76 6.51
N ALA A 202 2.64 7.33 5.33
CA ALA A 202 3.55 7.27 4.20
C ALA A 202 4.47 8.50 4.21
N ARG A 203 5.76 8.33 3.90
CA ARG A 203 6.73 9.44 3.82
C ARG A 203 7.66 9.29 2.63
N THR A 204 8.13 10.45 2.18
CA THR A 204 9.07 10.67 1.08
C THR A 204 8.47 10.29 -0.26
N ASP A 205 8.33 11.30 -1.13
CA ASP A 205 7.82 11.14 -2.50
C ASP A 205 6.51 10.36 -2.56
N VAL A 206 5.56 10.73 -1.69
CA VAL A 206 4.28 10.03 -1.60
C VAL A 206 3.48 10.33 -2.86
N VAL A 207 3.03 9.29 -3.54
CA VAL A 207 2.13 9.35 -4.68
C VAL A 207 0.93 8.46 -4.39
N ILE A 208 -0.27 9.03 -4.50
CA ILE A 208 -1.53 8.35 -4.25
C ILE A 208 -2.39 8.45 -5.50
N LYS A 209 -2.93 7.35 -5.96
CA LYS A 209 -3.90 7.31 -7.06
C LYS A 209 -5.08 6.45 -6.66
N THR A 210 -6.26 7.01 -6.75
CA THR A 210 -7.53 6.33 -6.63
C THR A 210 -8.37 6.70 -7.84
N LYS A 211 -9.61 6.18 -7.91
CA LYS A 211 -10.56 6.53 -8.96
C LYS A 211 -10.87 8.04 -9.02
N THR A 212 -10.93 8.72 -7.87
CA THR A 212 -11.38 10.12 -7.76
C THR A 212 -10.27 11.07 -7.36
N LEU A 213 -9.09 10.57 -6.97
CA LEU A 213 -7.99 11.40 -6.48
C LEU A 213 -6.65 10.90 -7.01
N LYS A 214 -5.88 11.81 -7.60
CA LYS A 214 -4.43 11.65 -7.77
C LYS A 214 -3.77 12.69 -6.89
N ALA A 215 -2.86 12.31 -6.01
CA ALA A 215 -2.20 13.29 -5.14
C ALA A 215 -0.73 12.95 -4.90
N THR A 216 0.06 13.98 -4.64
CA THR A 216 1.48 13.89 -4.28
C THR A 216 1.79 14.74 -3.06
N GLY A 217 2.81 14.35 -2.31
CA GLY A 217 3.37 15.18 -1.24
C GLY A 217 4.53 14.49 -0.51
N ASP A 218 5.13 15.19 0.44
CA ASP A 218 6.28 14.68 1.20
C ASP A 218 5.84 13.64 2.25
N LYS A 219 4.62 13.75 2.74
CA LYS A 219 4.03 12.84 3.73
C LYS A 219 2.53 12.74 3.56
N ALA A 220 2.00 11.54 3.73
CA ALA A 220 0.57 11.30 3.85
C ALA A 220 0.25 10.53 5.14
N ILE A 221 -0.83 10.92 5.80
CA ILE A 221 -1.37 10.24 6.98
C ILE A 221 -2.78 9.81 6.64
N TYR A 222 -3.09 8.53 6.76
CA TYR A 222 -4.43 8.00 6.63
C TYR A 222 -4.93 7.54 7.99
N LEU A 223 -6.12 8.00 8.37
CA LEU A 223 -6.81 7.70 9.61
C LEU A 223 -8.10 6.97 9.24
N ASP A 224 -8.08 5.65 9.37
CA ASP A 224 -9.14 4.78 8.85
C ASP A 224 -10.46 4.98 9.61
N ARG A 225 -10.41 5.10 10.95
CA ARG A 225 -11.59 5.40 11.80
C ARG A 225 -12.33 6.67 11.39
N GLU A 226 -11.61 7.66 10.93
CA GLU A 226 -12.15 8.95 10.53
C GLU A 226 -12.40 9.03 9.02
N ASN A 227 -12.00 7.99 8.29
CA ASN A 227 -11.90 7.97 6.84
C ASN A 227 -11.32 9.29 6.30
N ARG A 228 -10.14 9.64 6.80
CA ARG A 228 -9.50 10.93 6.55
C ARG A 228 -8.07 10.72 6.13
N MET A 229 -7.69 11.34 5.01
CA MET A 229 -6.33 11.37 4.52
C MET A 229 -5.77 12.78 4.57
N ILE A 230 -4.56 12.95 5.07
CA ILE A 230 -3.88 14.24 5.23
C ILE A 230 -2.57 14.17 4.47
N ILE A 231 -2.40 15.00 3.46
CA ILE A 231 -1.19 15.11 2.65
C ILE A 231 -0.52 16.43 2.99
N VAL A 232 0.77 16.41 3.28
CA VAL A 232 1.54 17.59 3.69
C VAL A 232 2.89 17.64 2.99
N GLY A 233 3.37 18.86 2.79
CA GLY A 233 4.64 19.13 2.10
C GLY A 233 4.49 18.98 0.60
N HIS A 234 4.64 20.08 -0.14
CA HIS A 234 4.42 20.14 -1.59
C HIS A 234 3.13 19.42 -2.04
N ALA A 235 2.05 19.60 -1.26
CA ALA A 235 0.84 18.83 -1.45
C ALA A 235 0.14 19.30 -2.73
N HIS A 236 -0.04 18.37 -3.66
CA HIS A 236 -0.66 18.61 -4.96
C HIS A 236 -1.66 17.50 -5.23
N ALA A 237 -2.88 17.86 -5.62
CA ALA A 237 -3.93 16.90 -5.90
C ALA A 237 -4.73 17.28 -7.15
N TRP A 238 -5.10 16.26 -7.91
CA TRP A 238 -6.16 16.31 -8.92
C TRP A 238 -7.32 15.48 -8.41
N GLN A 239 -8.46 16.13 -8.25
CA GLN A 239 -9.69 15.50 -7.83
C GLN A 239 -10.69 15.49 -8.98
N THR A 240 -11.26 14.31 -9.24
CA THR A 240 -12.37 14.13 -10.15
C THR A 240 -13.64 13.98 -9.35
N SER A 241 -14.58 14.91 -9.51
CA SER A 241 -15.89 14.88 -8.86
C SER A 241 -17.01 14.74 -9.87
N LYS A 242 -18.14 14.16 -9.42
CA LYS A 242 -19.41 14.13 -10.16
C LYS A 242 -20.47 14.80 -9.31
N GLU A 243 -21.15 15.77 -9.91
CA GLU A 243 -22.21 16.53 -9.23
C GLU A 243 -23.46 15.66 -8.97
N SER A 244 -23.72 14.67 -9.83
CA SER A 244 -24.80 13.69 -9.68
C SER A 244 -24.54 12.45 -10.56
N ALA A 245 -25.32 11.39 -10.34
CA ALA A 245 -25.28 10.19 -11.17
C ALA A 245 -25.65 10.54 -12.63
N GLY A 246 -24.65 10.49 -13.52
CA GLY A 246 -24.79 10.84 -14.94
C GLY A 246 -24.29 12.24 -15.33
N ALA A 247 -23.86 13.07 -14.36
CA ALA A 247 -23.21 14.34 -14.66
C ALA A 247 -21.81 14.14 -15.25
N GLU A 248 -21.39 15.09 -16.09
CA GLU A 248 -20.02 15.14 -16.60
C GLU A 248 -19.02 15.33 -15.45
N GLU A 249 -17.88 14.65 -15.56
CA GLU A 249 -16.80 14.73 -14.59
C GLU A 249 -16.18 16.14 -14.60
N GLN A 250 -16.02 16.71 -13.41
CA GLN A 250 -15.26 17.93 -13.20
C GLN A 250 -13.91 17.56 -12.57
N VAL A 251 -12.84 18.10 -13.12
CA VAL A 251 -11.49 17.92 -12.59
C VAL A 251 -11.07 19.22 -11.92
N SER A 252 -10.63 19.12 -10.66
CA SER A 252 -10.04 20.22 -9.91
C SER A 252 -8.60 19.91 -9.59
N GLU A 253 -7.71 20.85 -9.84
CA GLU A 253 -6.30 20.79 -9.46
C GLU A 253 -6.06 21.71 -8.27
N LEU A 254 -5.37 21.21 -7.25
CA LEU A 254 -5.17 21.85 -5.95
C LEU A 254 -3.71 21.76 -5.54
N TYR A 255 -3.09 22.89 -5.25
CA TYR A 255 -1.81 22.98 -4.56
C TYR A 255 -2.03 23.64 -3.21
N ALA A 256 -1.42 23.10 -2.15
CA ALA A 256 -1.47 23.69 -0.82
C ALA A 256 -0.30 23.21 0.04
N SER A 257 -0.08 23.88 1.17
CA SER A 257 0.83 23.37 2.21
C SER A 257 0.31 22.07 2.83
N LYS A 258 -1.01 21.93 2.91
CA LYS A 258 -1.72 20.76 3.44
C LYS A 258 -3.03 20.53 2.69
N ILE A 259 -3.29 19.29 2.30
CA ILE A 259 -4.55 18.82 1.69
C ILE A 259 -5.15 17.75 2.59
N ILE A 260 -6.42 17.90 2.95
CA ILE A 260 -7.20 16.92 3.73
C ILE A 260 -8.29 16.38 2.82
N TYR A 261 -8.32 15.07 2.63
CA TYR A 261 -9.26 14.37 1.77
C TYR A 261 -10.12 13.40 2.58
N TYR A 262 -11.42 13.37 2.28
CA TYR A 262 -12.41 12.47 2.88
C TYR A 262 -12.96 11.53 1.80
N PRO A 263 -12.43 10.30 1.67
CA PRO A 263 -12.78 9.39 0.57
C PRO A 263 -14.27 9.06 0.42
N ASN A 264 -15.04 8.99 1.51
CA ASN A 264 -16.47 8.64 1.45
C ASN A 264 -17.36 9.85 1.14
N GLU A 265 -16.83 11.06 1.28
CA GLU A 265 -17.57 12.29 1.04
C GLU A 265 -17.16 12.95 -0.28
N ASP A 266 -16.15 12.40 -0.98
CA ASP A 266 -15.47 13.04 -2.10
C ASP A 266 -15.15 14.52 -1.81
N ARG A 267 -14.76 14.81 -0.56
CA ARG A 267 -14.54 16.18 -0.06
C ARG A 267 -13.05 16.43 0.17
N THR A 268 -12.58 17.57 -0.32
CA THR A 268 -11.19 18.05 -0.12
C THR A 268 -11.18 19.40 0.58
N ILE A 269 -10.29 19.55 1.55
CA ILE A 269 -9.99 20.81 2.25
C ILE A 269 -8.51 21.12 2.01
N ALA A 270 -8.23 22.27 1.42
CA ALA A 270 -6.88 22.80 1.24
C ALA A 270 -6.59 23.87 2.30
N VAL A 271 -5.41 23.82 2.92
CA VAL A 271 -5.01 24.74 4.00
C VAL A 271 -3.61 25.28 3.73
N GLY A 272 -3.43 26.60 3.87
CA GLY A 272 -2.18 27.31 3.66
C GLY A 272 -2.17 28.14 2.38
N GLU A 273 -1.04 28.17 1.69
CA GLU A 273 -0.91 28.82 0.38
C GLU A 273 -1.64 28.00 -0.70
N VAL A 274 -2.95 28.23 -0.82
CA VAL A 274 -3.81 27.45 -1.71
C VAL A 274 -3.85 28.05 -3.11
N HIS A 275 -3.50 27.24 -4.10
CA HIS A 275 -3.77 27.51 -5.52
C HIS A 275 -4.71 26.45 -6.07
N ALA A 276 -5.87 26.86 -6.58
CA ALA A 276 -6.88 25.97 -7.12
C ALA A 276 -7.19 26.34 -8.57
N THR A 277 -7.20 25.34 -9.45
CA THR A 277 -7.66 25.48 -10.84
C THR A 277 -8.79 24.48 -11.08
N VAL A 278 -9.96 24.99 -11.46
CA VAL A 278 -11.12 24.16 -11.78
C VAL A 278 -11.27 24.12 -13.29
N TYR A 279 -11.20 22.91 -13.85
CA TYR A 279 -11.38 22.73 -15.28
C TYR A 279 -12.88 22.61 -15.62
N PRO A 280 -13.39 23.36 -16.60
CA PRO A 280 -14.77 23.25 -17.04
C PRO A 280 -15.11 21.83 -17.53
N LYS A 281 -16.38 21.45 -17.43
CA LYS A 281 -16.89 20.14 -17.84
C LYS A 281 -16.44 19.80 -19.27
N GLY A 282 -15.88 18.60 -19.46
CA GLY A 282 -15.36 18.12 -20.76
C GLY A 282 -13.90 18.45 -21.08
N GLN A 283 -13.23 19.33 -20.32
CA GLN A 283 -11.78 19.53 -20.41
C GLN A 283 -11.06 18.67 -19.37
N ARG A 284 -10.19 17.76 -19.83
CA ARG A 284 -9.32 16.95 -18.98
C ARG A 284 -8.04 17.72 -18.67
N GLY A 285 -7.53 17.57 -17.44
CA GLY A 285 -6.33 18.26 -16.97
C GLY A 285 -5.07 17.95 -17.81
N PRO A 286 -3.99 18.74 -17.65
CA PRO A 286 -2.82 18.76 -18.53
C PRO A 286 -2.06 17.42 -18.67
N ASP A 287 -2.23 16.49 -17.73
CA ASP A 287 -1.58 15.16 -17.80
C ASP A 287 -2.26 14.19 -18.79
N ASP A 288 -3.53 14.38 -19.13
CA ASP A 288 -4.23 13.54 -20.11
C ASP A 288 -3.85 13.86 -21.56
N GLU A 289 -3.36 15.08 -21.84
CA GLU A 289 -2.89 15.46 -23.17
C GLU A 289 -1.57 14.78 -23.55
N LYS A 290 -0.67 14.54 -22.58
CA LYS A 290 0.61 13.86 -22.82
C LYS A 290 0.42 12.40 -23.24
N GLY A 291 -0.60 11.72 -22.69
CA GLY A 291 -1.00 10.37 -23.09
C GLY A 291 -1.47 10.30 -24.55
N LYS A 292 -2.38 11.20 -24.94
CA LYS A 292 -2.88 11.29 -26.32
C LYS A 292 -1.81 11.69 -27.33
N ARG A 293 -0.81 12.49 -26.95
CA ARG A 293 0.32 12.87 -27.83
C ARG A 293 1.23 11.67 -28.13
N LYS A 294 1.46 10.78 -27.16
CA LYS A 294 2.20 9.52 -27.36
C LYS A 294 1.41 8.53 -28.23
N GLU A 295 0.10 8.43 -28.01
CA GLU A 295 -0.77 7.53 -28.77
C GLU A 295 -0.94 7.99 -30.23
N ARG A 296 -1.09 9.30 -30.46
CA ARG A 296 -1.09 9.91 -31.81
C ARG A 296 0.25 9.72 -32.53
N LYS A 297 1.39 9.79 -31.84
CA LYS A 297 2.72 9.47 -32.43
C LYS A 297 2.85 8.00 -32.81
N LYS A 298 2.35 7.08 -31.97
CA LYS A 298 2.38 5.62 -32.24
C LYS A 298 1.49 5.25 -33.43
N LYS A 299 0.31 5.88 -33.54
CA LYS A 299 -0.62 5.69 -34.67
C LYS A 299 -0.13 6.32 -35.98
N LYS A 300 0.63 7.42 -35.92
CA LYS A 300 1.28 8.02 -37.10
C LYS A 300 2.44 7.14 -37.61
N LYS A 301 3.28 6.60 -36.71
CA LYS A 301 4.39 5.70 -37.09
C LYS A 301 3.90 4.38 -37.71
N ALA A 302 2.79 3.81 -37.22
CA ALA A 302 2.19 2.61 -37.81
C ALA A 302 1.56 2.85 -39.21
N ARG A 303 1.24 4.10 -39.55
CA ARG A 303 0.65 4.46 -40.84
C ARG A 303 1.70 4.75 -41.91
N ASP A 304 2.90 5.18 -41.52
CA ASP A 304 4.02 5.44 -42.43
C ASP A 304 4.78 4.14 -42.82
N GLU A 305 4.68 3.05 -42.04
CA GLU A 305 5.32 1.75 -42.35
C GLU A 305 4.49 0.83 -43.28
N THR A 306 3.28 1.24 -43.70
CA THR A 306 2.40 0.45 -44.60
C THR A 306 2.11 1.08 -45.96
N GLY A 307 2.84 2.15 -46.34
CA GLY A 307 2.66 2.80 -47.64
C GLY A 307 3.98 3.03 -48.37
N THR A 308 4.38 2.11 -49.25
CA THR A 308 5.33 2.41 -50.32
C THR A 308 4.80 1.82 -51.62
N ALA A 309 4.41 2.68 -52.56
CA ALA A 309 4.91 2.68 -53.95
C ALA A 309 4.19 3.71 -54.84
N SER A 310 4.98 4.32 -55.72
CA SER A 310 4.66 5.22 -56.85
C SER A 310 4.39 6.68 -56.47
N GLY A 311 5.10 7.69 -56.97
CA GLY A 311 6.12 7.77 -58.01
C GLY A 311 6.01 9.11 -58.75
N THR A 312 7.15 9.81 -58.87
CA THR A 312 7.52 10.85 -59.87
C THR A 312 7.24 12.34 -59.63
N ALA A 313 8.34 13.09 -59.78
CA ALA A 313 8.54 14.45 -60.32
C ALA A 313 8.49 15.69 -59.38
N GLU A 314 9.69 16.23 -59.17
CA GLU A 314 10.08 17.66 -58.99
C GLU A 314 9.64 18.56 -60.18
N PRO A 315 9.84 19.91 -60.18
CA PRO A 315 10.48 20.80 -59.18
C PRO A 315 9.72 22.15 -58.92
N ALA A 316 10.32 22.98 -58.04
CA ALA A 316 10.60 24.42 -58.23
C ALA A 316 10.06 25.42 -57.18
N GLU A 317 11.01 26.26 -56.76
CA GLU A 317 10.95 27.69 -56.38
C GLU A 317 10.48 28.14 -54.98
N GLU A 318 11.49 28.68 -54.26
CA GLU A 318 11.52 29.80 -53.31
C GLU A 318 10.51 30.95 -53.60
N PRO A 319 10.13 31.85 -52.64
CA PRO A 319 11.09 32.55 -51.78
C PRO A 319 10.68 32.91 -50.35
N GLU A 320 11.71 33.40 -49.66
CA GLU A 320 11.74 34.11 -48.38
C GLU A 320 10.67 35.20 -48.24
N THR A 321 10.22 35.45 -47.01
CA THR A 321 9.83 36.80 -46.57
C THR A 321 10.14 37.01 -45.10
N THR A 322 10.96 38.03 -44.89
CA THR A 322 11.36 38.73 -43.68
C THR A 322 10.27 39.67 -43.14
N GLY A 323 10.31 39.92 -41.83
CA GLY A 323 9.70 41.06 -41.11
C GLY A 323 9.74 40.76 -39.61
N GLU A 324 10.61 41.34 -38.76
CA GLU A 324 10.62 42.73 -38.26
C GLU A 324 9.21 43.20 -37.84
N ALA A 325 8.91 43.80 -36.69
CA ALA A 325 9.58 44.30 -35.49
C ALA A 325 8.48 44.33 -34.40
N GLY A 326 8.74 44.27 -33.09
CA GLY A 326 9.14 45.41 -32.26
C GLY A 326 7.92 46.01 -31.50
N GLU A 327 7.95 45.97 -30.16
CA GLU A 327 7.30 46.86 -29.15
C GLU A 327 7.24 46.04 -27.83
N GLU A 328 8.12 46.19 -26.84
CA GLU A 328 8.40 47.31 -25.90
C GLU A 328 7.23 47.80 -25.02
N ALA A 329 7.54 47.82 -23.70
CA ALA A 329 6.90 48.47 -22.56
C ALA A 329 5.53 47.93 -22.09
N ALA A 330 5.23 47.81 -20.78
CA ALA A 330 5.69 48.62 -19.68
C ALA A 330 5.80 47.83 -18.35
N ILE A 331 6.90 48.09 -17.66
CA ILE A 331 7.12 47.86 -16.24
C ILE A 331 6.36 48.98 -15.50
N VAL A 332 5.53 48.63 -14.52
CA VAL A 332 5.08 49.56 -13.49
C VAL A 332 5.51 48.99 -12.14
N GLU A 333 6.60 49.56 -11.62
CA GLU A 333 6.88 49.53 -10.20
C GLU A 333 5.93 50.48 -9.48
N ALA A 334 5.30 50.00 -8.40
CA ALA A 334 4.76 50.84 -7.35
C ALA A 334 5.30 50.32 -6.02
N GLY A 335 5.97 51.21 -5.29
CA GLY A 335 6.72 50.95 -4.08
C GLY A 335 5.86 50.62 -2.84
N PRO A 336 6.53 50.47 -1.68
CA PRO A 336 5.96 49.86 -0.49
C PRO A 336 5.25 50.90 0.38
N ASP A 337 3.98 50.65 0.69
CA ASP A 337 3.28 51.38 1.74
C ASP A 337 3.21 50.54 3.02
N SER A 338 3.69 51.18 4.07
CA SER A 338 3.84 50.76 5.44
C SER A 338 2.55 50.91 6.26
N ALA A 339 2.48 50.10 7.32
CA ALA A 339 1.69 50.28 8.56
C ALA A 339 0.16 50.07 8.47
N ASP A 340 -0.34 49.02 9.12
CA ASP A 340 -1.02 49.16 10.43
C ASP A 340 -1.32 47.77 11.00
N GLU A 341 -0.65 47.38 12.08
CA GLU A 341 -1.03 46.21 12.90
C GLU A 341 -1.95 46.68 14.03
N SER A 342 -3.26 46.67 13.79
CA SER A 342 -4.25 46.75 14.87
C SER A 342 -4.69 45.33 15.24
N ALA A 343 -4.15 44.81 16.33
CA ALA A 343 -4.59 43.56 16.94
C ALA A 343 -6.02 43.73 17.51
N THR A 344 -7.02 43.24 16.78
CA THR A 344 -8.40 43.17 17.24
C THR A 344 -8.51 42.06 18.28
N GLN A 345 -8.58 42.42 19.57
CA GLN A 345 -8.97 41.50 20.63
C GLN A 345 -10.42 41.03 20.39
N LEU A 346 -10.59 39.76 20.05
CA LEU A 346 -11.89 39.10 19.97
C LEU A 346 -12.36 38.77 21.39
N SER A 347 -13.40 39.46 21.86
CA SER A 347 -14.12 39.06 23.06
C SER A 347 -14.77 37.68 22.85
N PRO A 348 -14.74 36.77 23.85
CA PRO A 348 -15.37 35.47 23.74
C PRO A 348 -16.91 35.57 23.66
N PRO A 349 -17.59 34.60 23.02
CA PRO A 349 -19.05 34.59 22.85
C PRO A 349 -19.82 34.52 24.19
N GLU A 350 -20.98 35.18 24.26
CA GLU A 350 -21.76 35.41 25.49
C GLU A 350 -22.43 34.16 26.14
N ASP A 351 -22.30 32.96 25.57
CA ASP A 351 -23.05 31.77 26.02
C ASP A 351 -22.19 30.60 26.54
N LEU A 352 -21.01 30.86 27.10
CA LEU A 352 -20.22 29.82 27.75
C LEU A 352 -20.67 29.58 29.21
N PRO A 353 -20.86 28.31 29.63
CA PRO A 353 -21.21 27.98 31.01
C PRO A 353 -20.05 28.35 31.96
N PRO A 354 -20.34 28.74 33.21
CA PRO A 354 -19.32 29.14 34.17
C PRO A 354 -18.39 27.96 34.48
N GLY A 355 -17.15 28.06 34.03
CA GLY A 355 -16.06 27.15 34.33
C GLY A 355 -14.74 27.93 34.32
N ASP A 356 -13.78 27.50 35.14
CA ASP A 356 -12.49 28.18 35.29
C ASP A 356 -11.65 28.05 34.03
N TYR A 357 -11.73 29.05 33.15
CA TYR A 357 -10.84 29.17 32.00
C TYR A 357 -9.52 29.78 32.45
N THR A 358 -8.48 28.96 32.56
CA THR A 358 -7.10 29.43 32.73
C THR A 358 -6.58 29.87 31.35
N PRO A 359 -6.24 31.15 31.14
CA PRO A 359 -5.65 31.59 29.88
C PRO A 359 -4.23 31.01 29.75
N VAL A 360 -4.02 30.20 28.72
CA VAL A 360 -2.69 29.69 28.34
C VAL A 360 -2.02 30.74 27.47
N GLY A 361 -1.09 31.50 28.05
CA GLY A 361 -0.26 32.44 27.28
C GLY A 361 0.12 33.68 28.07
N GLY A 362 1.10 33.55 28.96
CA GLY A 362 1.71 34.66 29.68
C GLY A 362 3.13 34.28 30.05
N ASP A 363 4.04 34.43 29.10
CA ASP A 363 5.48 34.35 29.29
C ASP A 363 5.88 35.37 30.37
N THR A 364 6.33 34.89 31.52
CA THR A 364 6.91 35.72 32.58
C THR A 364 8.27 35.15 32.93
N GLY A 365 9.29 35.71 32.29
CA GLY A 365 10.66 35.64 32.79
C GLY A 365 10.73 36.24 34.19
N GLY A 366 11.47 35.59 35.09
CA GLY A 366 11.66 36.07 36.44
C GLY A 366 12.50 35.13 37.31
N GLU A 367 13.81 35.44 37.34
CA GLU A 367 14.73 35.38 38.48
C GLU A 367 14.95 34.09 39.29
N SER A 368 16.23 33.68 39.31
CA SER A 368 16.84 32.83 40.33
C SER A 368 16.85 33.49 41.71
N PRO A 369 16.92 32.68 42.78
CA PRO A 369 17.91 32.96 43.82
C PRO A 369 18.72 31.73 44.25
N GLU A 370 19.82 32.07 44.92
CA GLU A 370 20.97 31.28 45.39
C GLU A 370 20.68 30.04 46.24
#